data_AF-A0A4Q9KW69-F1
#
_entry.id   AF-A0A4Q9KW69-F1
#
_cell.length_a   1.000
_cell.length_b   1.000
_cell.length_c   1.000
_cell.angle_alpha   90.00
_cell.angle_beta   90.00
_cell.angle_gamma   90.00
#
_symmetry.space_group_name_H-M   'P 1'
#
loop_
_entity.id
_entity.type
_entity.pdbx_description
1 polymer ?
#
loop_
_entity_poly.entity_id
_entity_poly.type
_entity_poly.pdbx_seq_one_letter_code
_entity_poly.pdbx_strand_id
1 'polypeptide(L)'
;EASSVNAYLLYKIVKTRQNKRPINHLKFIREIVDGLTQNYREGYKTHGRPSITDKEELLNGKLHIMRQNEGEKDCLVCSNRKVPGGRHETSYICSTCTRKPGIHIGDRFERYHTLRIINYNV
;
A
#
# COMPACT_ATOMS: atom_id res chain seq x y z
N GLU A 1 -9.06 15.38 20.88
CA GLU A 1 -8.64 16.76 20.54
C GLU A 1 -7.96 17.48 21.70
N ALA A 2 -8.57 17.53 22.90
CA ALA A 2 -7.93 18.16 24.07
C ALA A 2 -6.58 17.53 24.45
N SER A 3 -6.46 16.19 24.38
CA SER A 3 -5.22 15.45 24.68
C SER A 3 -4.05 15.82 23.74
N SER A 4 -4.30 15.98 22.44
CA SER A 4 -3.28 16.37 21.45
C SER A 4 -2.77 17.80 21.68
N VAL A 5 -3.66 18.73 22.04
CA VAL A 5 -3.29 20.11 22.33
C VAL A 5 -2.48 20.19 23.63
N ASN A 6 -2.92 19.49 24.68
CA ASN A 6 -2.21 19.43 25.95
C ASN A 6 -0.81 18.82 25.81
N ALA A 7 -0.69 17.74 25.03
CA ALA A 7 0.60 17.13 24.72
C ALA A 7 1.55 18.10 23.99
N TYR A 8 1.03 18.89 23.05
CA TYR A 8 1.83 19.89 22.35
C TYR A 8 2.26 21.06 23.25
N LEU A 9 1.39 21.52 24.16
CA LEU A 9 1.75 22.55 25.14
C LEU A 9 2.92 22.09 26.02
N LEU A 10 2.86 20.87 26.53
CA LEU A 10 3.94 20.27 27.31
C LEU A 10 5.24 20.15 26.49
N TYR A 11 5.15 19.66 25.26
CA TYR A 11 6.28 19.59 24.33
C TYR A 11 6.95 20.96 24.13
N LYS A 12 6.13 22.00 23.92
CA LYS A 12 6.62 23.37 23.67
C LYS A 12 7.36 23.92 24.88
N ILE A 13 6.84 23.70 26.10
CA ILE A 13 7.50 24.10 27.35
C ILE A 13 8.88 23.44 27.45
N VAL A 14 8.97 22.12 27.22
CA VAL A 14 10.22 21.37 27.31
C VAL A 14 11.24 21.85 26.26
N LYS A 15 10.84 22.04 25.00
CA LYS A 15 11.75 22.51 23.95
C LYS A 15 12.28 23.92 24.20
N THR A 16 11.41 24.80 24.71
CA THR A 16 11.79 26.18 25.05
C THR A 16 12.81 26.19 26.20
N ARG A 17 12.63 25.36 27.23
CA ARG A 17 13.62 25.18 28.31
C ARG A 17 14.97 24.67 27.81
N GLN A 18 14.99 23.91 26.72
CA GLN A 18 16.20 23.42 26.08
C GLN A 18 16.81 24.41 25.06
N ASN A 19 16.32 25.66 24.99
CA ASN A 19 16.69 26.66 23.98
C ASN A 19 16.53 26.17 22.53
N LYS A 20 15.61 25.23 22.29
CA LYS A 20 15.30 24.71 20.95
C LYS A 20 14.01 25.33 20.44
N ARG A 21 13.98 25.67 19.15
CA ARG A 21 12.76 26.14 18.50
C ARG A 21 11.76 24.97 18.38
N PRO A 22 10.55 25.08 18.94
CA PRO A 22 9.54 24.03 18.83
C PRO A 22 9.00 23.96 17.39
N ILE A 23 8.68 22.75 16.94
CA ILE A 23 8.02 22.53 15.65
C ILE A 23 6.54 22.94 15.69
N ASN A 24 5.92 23.12 14.51
CA ASN A 24 4.49 23.40 14.40
C ASN A 24 3.63 22.22 14.91
N HIS A 25 2.47 22.51 15.52
CA HIS A 25 1.51 21.54 16.05
C HIS A 25 1.19 20.42 15.05
N LEU A 26 0.93 20.75 13.78
CA LEU A 26 0.63 19.75 12.76
C LEU A 26 1.79 18.77 12.50
N LYS A 27 3.03 19.27 12.54
CA LYS A 27 4.23 18.42 12.40
C LYS A 27 4.43 17.54 13.63
N PHE A 28 4.19 18.08 14.82
CA PHE A 28 4.24 17.34 16.08
C PHE A 28 3.24 16.18 16.10
N ILE A 29 2.00 16.39 15.67
CA ILE A 29 1.00 15.32 15.60
C ILE A 29 1.40 14.25 14.60
N ARG A 30 1.94 14.62 13.43
CA ARG A 30 2.48 13.65 12.46
C ARG A 30 3.58 12.78 13.06
N GLU A 31 4.56 13.38 13.74
CA GLU A 31 5.64 12.61 14.40
C GLU A 31 5.11 11.66 15.47
N ILE A 32 4.08 12.04 16.23
CA ILE A 32 3.42 11.15 17.19
C ILE A 32 2.73 9.98 16.49
N VAL A 33 1.95 10.26 15.44
CA VAL A 33 1.23 9.21 14.69
C VAL A 33 2.23 8.25 14.05
N ASP A 34 3.30 8.76 13.45
CA ASP A 34 4.36 7.94 12.86
C ASP A 34 5.02 7.06 13.92
N GLY A 35 5.37 7.62 15.09
CA GLY A 35 5.98 6.86 16.19
C GLY A 35 5.05 5.79 16.78
N LEU A 36 3.75 6.07 16.89
CA LEU A 36 2.75 5.11 17.36
C LEU A 36 2.48 4.00 16.34
N THR A 37 2.53 4.32 15.06
CA THR A 37 2.25 3.37 13.97
C THR A 37 3.49 2.59 13.53
N GLN A 38 4.69 3.01 13.93
CA GLN A 38 5.96 2.36 13.55
C GLN A 38 6.05 0.87 13.90
N ASN A 39 5.34 0.44 14.96
CA ASN A 39 5.27 -0.97 15.40
C ASN A 39 3.88 -1.59 15.24
N TYR A 40 2.93 -0.86 14.66
CA TYR A 40 1.61 -1.41 14.32
C TYR A 40 1.78 -2.30 13.09
N ARG A 41 2.23 -3.54 13.34
CA ARG A 41 2.20 -4.60 12.35
C ARG A 41 0.74 -5.01 12.19
N GLU A 42 0.19 -4.74 11.00
CA GLU A 42 -1.05 -5.36 10.53
C GLU A 42 -1.08 -6.84 10.93
N GLY A 43 -2.22 -7.25 11.46
CA GLY A 43 -2.39 -8.45 12.27
C GLY A 43 -1.83 -9.74 11.67
N TYR A 44 -1.43 -10.62 12.59
CA TYR A 44 -1.40 -12.07 12.48
C TYR A 44 -0.98 -12.65 11.13
N LYS A 45 0.31 -12.98 11.04
CA LYS A 45 0.86 -13.91 10.06
C LYS A 45 0.16 -15.27 10.22
N THR A 46 -0.87 -15.53 9.42
CA THR A 46 -1.35 -16.89 9.17
C THR A 46 -0.24 -17.66 8.45
N HIS A 47 0.06 -18.88 8.91
CA HIS A 47 1.04 -19.77 8.29
C HIS A 47 0.75 -19.96 6.79
N GLY A 48 1.55 -19.29 5.96
CA GLY A 48 1.50 -19.30 4.52
C GLY A 48 2.67 -18.46 4.01
N ARG A 49 3.22 -18.83 2.84
CA ARG A 49 4.33 -18.13 2.15
C ARG A 49 4.20 -16.62 2.35
N PRO A 50 5.24 -15.90 2.82
CA PRO A 50 5.12 -14.47 3.11
C PRO A 50 4.61 -13.75 1.86
N SER A 51 3.41 -13.17 1.93
CA SER A 51 3.05 -12.09 1.04
C SER A 51 3.94 -10.93 1.45
N ILE A 52 5.03 -10.72 0.70
CA ILE A 52 5.71 -9.44 0.71
C ILE A 52 4.61 -8.41 0.47
N THR A 53 4.35 -7.61 1.50
CA THR A 53 3.32 -6.59 1.54
C THR A 53 3.38 -5.79 0.25
N ASP A 54 2.24 -5.80 -0.44
CA ASP A 54 2.02 -5.35 -1.79
C ASP A 54 2.29 -3.86 -1.94
N LYS A 55 3.57 -3.50 -2.13
CA LYS A 55 3.85 -2.28 -2.88
C LYS A 55 3.61 -2.60 -4.34
N GLU A 56 2.34 -2.62 -4.72
CA GLU A 56 1.95 -2.54 -6.11
C GLU A 56 2.64 -1.30 -6.69
N GLU A 57 3.42 -1.51 -7.74
CA GLU A 57 4.01 -0.44 -8.51
C GLU A 57 2.89 0.21 -9.33
N LEU A 58 2.01 0.92 -8.63
CA LEU A 58 1.06 1.89 -9.17
C LEU A 58 1.84 2.87 -10.06
N LEU A 59 1.18 3.46 -11.07
CA LEU A 59 1.76 4.42 -12.03
C LEU A 59 2.74 5.39 -11.36
N ASN A 60 4.01 5.02 -11.34
CA ASN A 60 5.13 5.77 -10.78
C ASN A 60 5.74 6.69 -11.85
N GLY A 61 4.95 7.01 -12.89
CA GLY A 61 5.39 7.68 -14.10
C GLY A 61 6.24 6.83 -15.04
N LYS A 62 6.46 5.53 -14.76
CA LYS A 62 7.20 4.64 -15.68
C LYS A 62 6.29 3.96 -16.70
N LEU A 63 6.85 3.68 -17.87
CA LEU A 63 6.19 2.94 -18.93
C LEU A 63 5.97 1.47 -18.52
N HIS A 64 4.71 1.07 -18.39
CA HIS A 64 4.32 -0.32 -18.14
C HIS A 64 4.12 -1.07 -19.47
N ILE A 65 4.95 -2.09 -19.71
CA ILE A 65 4.96 -2.87 -20.96
C ILE A 65 4.30 -4.23 -20.70
N MET A 66 3.25 -4.54 -21.46
CA MET A 66 2.63 -5.86 -21.47
C MET A 66 3.42 -6.81 -22.36
N ARG A 67 3.70 -8.03 -21.86
CA ARG A 67 4.35 -9.11 -22.62
C ARG A 67 3.58 -10.40 -22.45
N GLN A 68 3.68 -11.27 -23.44
CA GLN A 68 3.24 -12.64 -23.31
C GLN A 68 4.21 -13.41 -22.40
N ASN A 69 3.65 -14.22 -21.52
CA ASN A 69 4.35 -15.13 -20.63
C ASN A 69 4.30 -16.54 -21.25
N GLU A 70 5.32 -17.35 -20.98
CA GLU A 70 5.38 -18.74 -21.48
C GLU A 70 4.31 -19.66 -20.87
N GLY A 71 3.64 -19.21 -19.81
CA GLY A 71 2.52 -19.91 -19.18
C GLY A 71 1.45 -18.97 -18.67
N GLU A 72 0.40 -19.55 -18.10
CA GLU A 72 -0.72 -18.80 -17.58
C GLU A 72 -0.50 -18.37 -16.13
N LYS A 73 -1.01 -17.18 -15.81
CA LYS A 73 -1.09 -16.67 -14.45
C LYS A 73 -2.51 -16.25 -14.15
N ASP A 74 -2.89 -16.36 -12.89
CA ASP A 74 -4.12 -15.75 -12.42
C ASP A 74 -4.07 -14.23 -12.63
N CYS A 75 -5.11 -13.67 -13.24
CA CYS A 75 -5.22 -12.24 -13.40
C CYS A 75 -5.40 -11.58 -12.04
N LEU A 76 -4.47 -10.70 -11.67
CA LEU A 76 -4.45 -10.05 -10.36
C LEU A 76 -5.69 -9.18 -10.08
N VAL A 77 -6.38 -8.74 -11.14
CA VAL A 77 -7.51 -7.80 -11.05
C VAL A 77 -8.87 -8.49 -11.01
N CYS A 78 -9.01 -9.68 -11.58
CA CYS A 78 -10.30 -10.36 -11.68
C CYS A 78 -10.31 -11.81 -11.22
N SER A 79 -9.15 -12.44 -11.01
CA SER A 79 -9.08 -13.80 -10.48
C SER A 79 -9.30 -13.79 -8.97
N ASN A 80 -10.28 -14.54 -8.50
CA ASN A 80 -10.60 -14.74 -7.10
C ASN A 80 -10.83 -16.23 -6.81
N ARG A 81 -9.81 -16.91 -6.27
CA ARG A 81 -9.88 -18.34 -5.91
C ARG A 81 -10.84 -18.65 -4.76
N LYS A 82 -11.31 -17.65 -4.02
CA LYS A 82 -12.27 -17.85 -2.92
C LYS A 82 -13.69 -18.11 -3.42
N VAL A 83 -13.98 -17.75 -4.68
CA VAL A 83 -15.28 -17.97 -5.31
C VAL A 83 -15.18 -19.19 -6.23
N PRO A 84 -16.11 -20.16 -6.15
CA PRO A 84 -16.18 -21.26 -7.12
C PRO A 84 -16.27 -20.72 -8.55
N GLY A 85 -15.39 -21.18 -9.43
CA GLY A 85 -15.30 -20.67 -10.82
C GLY A 85 -14.68 -19.27 -10.96
N GLY A 86 -14.26 -18.63 -9.87
CA GLY A 86 -13.67 -17.29 -9.90
C GLY A 86 -12.21 -17.23 -10.38
N ARG A 87 -11.63 -18.35 -10.84
CA ARG A 87 -10.25 -18.36 -11.37
C ARG A 87 -10.26 -17.86 -12.82
N HIS A 88 -9.59 -16.74 -13.05
CA HIS A 88 -9.46 -16.14 -14.37
C HIS A 88 -7.98 -16.07 -14.74
N GLU A 89 -7.58 -16.78 -15.78
CA GLU A 89 -6.18 -16.92 -16.19
C GLU A 89 -5.84 -16.02 -17.38
N THR A 90 -4.59 -15.61 -17.48
CA THR A 90 -4.07 -14.80 -18.59
C THR A 90 -2.64 -15.22 -18.93
N SER A 91 -2.33 -15.24 -20.22
CA SER A 91 -0.98 -15.41 -20.74
C SER A 91 -0.20 -14.09 -20.78
N TYR A 92 -0.78 -12.97 -20.34
CA TYR A 92 -0.13 -11.66 -20.38
C TYR A 92 0.32 -11.19 -19.01
N ILE A 93 1.51 -10.56 -18.97
CA ILE A 93 2.10 -9.99 -17.78
C ILE A 93 2.56 -8.55 -18.01
N CYS A 94 2.57 -7.72 -16.97
CA CYS A 94 3.30 -6.45 -17.01
C CYS A 94 4.78 -6.71 -16.73
N SER A 95 5.65 -6.61 -17.74
CA SER A 95 7.10 -6.88 -17.58
C SER A 95 7.84 -5.81 -16.79
N THR A 96 7.28 -4.60 -16.73
CA THR A 96 7.88 -3.47 -16.00
C THR A 96 7.70 -3.62 -14.49
N CYS A 97 6.59 -4.23 -14.06
CA CYS A 97 6.33 -4.43 -12.64
C CYS A 97 7.27 -5.48 -12.04
N THR A 98 7.82 -5.21 -10.86
CA THR A 98 8.75 -6.13 -10.16
C THR A 98 8.21 -7.56 -10.04
N ARG A 99 6.91 -7.73 -9.76
CA ARG A 99 6.27 -9.05 -9.59
C ARG A 99 5.87 -9.72 -10.90
N LYS A 100 5.97 -9.02 -12.03
CA LYS A 100 5.46 -9.47 -13.33
C LYS A 100 4.04 -10.05 -13.22
N PRO A 101 3.07 -9.25 -12.72
CA PRO A 101 1.71 -9.70 -12.44
C PRO A 101 1.02 -10.14 -13.72
N GLY A 102 0.19 -11.20 -13.63
CA GLY A 102 -0.72 -11.60 -14.70
C GLY A 102 -1.86 -10.59 -14.80
N ILE A 103 -2.03 -9.96 -15.96
CA ILE A 103 -3.09 -8.96 -16.18
C ILE A 103 -3.69 -9.15 -17.56
N HIS A 104 -5.02 -9.07 -17.69
CA HIS A 104 -5.67 -9.04 -18.99
C HIS A 104 -5.41 -7.69 -19.69
N ILE A 105 -5.31 -7.73 -21.02
CA ILE A 105 -5.18 -6.51 -21.83
C ILE A 105 -6.47 -5.67 -21.72
N GLY A 106 -6.35 -4.34 -21.82
CA GLY A 106 -7.47 -3.40 -21.77
C GLY A 106 -7.78 -2.93 -20.35
N ASP A 107 -9.06 -2.92 -19.98
CA ASP A 107 -9.55 -2.34 -18.72
C ASP A 107 -8.83 -2.87 -17.48
N ARG A 108 -8.42 -4.14 -17.46
CA ARG A 108 -7.73 -4.72 -16.28
C ARG A 108 -6.33 -4.14 -16.13
N PHE A 109 -5.62 -3.89 -17.22
CA PHE A 109 -4.34 -3.21 -17.21
C PHE A 109 -4.49 -1.78 -16.69
N GLU A 110 -5.45 -1.03 -17.22
CA GLU A 110 -5.72 0.33 -16.77
C GLU A 110 -6.04 0.33 -15.27
N ARG A 111 -7.02 -0.46 -14.83
CA ARG A 111 -7.42 -0.55 -13.41
C ARG A 111 -6.27 -0.91 -12.49
N TYR A 112 -5.41 -1.86 -12.84
CA TYR A 112 -4.26 -2.22 -12.01
C TYR A 112 -3.29 -1.05 -11.82
N HIS A 113 -3.13 -0.22 -12.85
CA HIS A 113 -2.16 0.86 -12.86
C HIS A 113 -2.72 2.21 -12.39
N THR A 114 -4.03 2.45 -12.57
CA THR A 114 -4.72 3.71 -12.25
C THR A 114 -5.53 3.67 -10.96
N LEU A 115 -6.09 2.52 -10.59
CA LEU A 115 -6.90 2.43 -9.39
C LEU A 115 -6.02 2.06 -8.20
N ARG A 116 -5.85 3.01 -7.28
CA ARG A 116 -5.68 2.71 -5.86
C ARG A 116 -6.68 1.60 -5.55
N ILE A 117 -6.19 0.43 -5.15
CA ILE A 117 -7.03 -0.63 -4.58
C ILE A 117 -7.72 -0.01 -3.35
N ILE A 118 -8.89 0.57 -3.56
CA ILE A 118 -9.87 0.77 -2.51
C ILE A 118 -10.39 -0.63 -2.28
N ASN A 119 -9.86 -1.28 -1.25
CA ASN A 119 -10.36 -2.54 -0.73
C ASN A 119 -11.88 -2.47 -0.60
N TYR A 120 -12.61 -3.08 -1.54
CA TYR A 120 -13.99 -3.47 -1.28
C TYR A 120 -13.93 -4.78 -0.51
N ASN A 121 -13.77 -4.65 0.81
CA ASN A 121 -14.35 -5.61 1.74
C ASN A 121 -15.83 -5.26 1.86
N VAL A 122 -16.70 -6.06 1.23
CA VAL A 122 -18.09 -6.26 1.64
C VAL A 122 -18.28 -7.76 1.81
#